data_AF-A0A828T067-F1
#
_entry.id   AF-A0A828T067-F1
#
_cell.length_a   1.000
_cell.length_b   1.000
_cell.length_c   1.000
_cell.angle_alpha   90.00
_cell.angle_beta   90.00
_cell.angle_gamma   90.00
#
_symmetry.space_group_name_H-M   'P 1'
#
loop_
_entity.id
_entity.type
_entity.pdbx_description
1 polymer ?
#
loop_
_entity_poly.entity_id
_entity_poly.type
_entity_poly.pdbx_seq_one_letter_code
_entity_poly.pdbx_strand_id
1 'polypeptide(L)'
;MKKVSLFIAMSLDGYIADSEGSVEWLVGQGDDADNIDTYSEFAKDIDTVIMGWNTYHQIVTELSPNEWVYNDFTTYVVTHNQKTSSDKINFTNESSVDLVKKLREESGKDIWICGGATLIQQGRYN
;
A
#
# COMPACT_ATOMS: atom_id res chain seq x y z
N MET A 1 18.37 8.73 2.76
CA MET A 1 16.99 9.19 2.50
C MET A 1 16.26 8.02 1.87
N LYS A 2 15.16 7.57 2.47
CA LYS A 2 14.42 6.39 2.00
C LYS A 2 13.90 6.60 0.57
N LYS A 3 13.97 5.57 -0.28
CA LYS A 3 13.29 5.56 -1.57
C LYS A 3 11.79 5.39 -1.35
N VAL A 4 11.01 6.00 -2.21
CA VAL A 4 9.54 5.84 -2.24
C VAL A 4 9.20 5.13 -3.54
N SER A 5 8.54 3.99 -3.45
CA SER A 5 8.23 3.16 -4.60
C SER A 5 6.73 2.89 -4.67
N LEU A 6 6.17 2.95 -5.88
CA LEU A 6 4.85 2.43 -6.20
C LEU A 6 5.02 1.05 -6.84
N PHE A 7 4.35 0.06 -6.29
CA PHE A 7 4.26 -1.29 -6.86
C PHE A 7 2.77 -1.64 -6.92
N ILE A 8 2.22 -1.74 -8.13
CA ILE A 8 0.78 -1.87 -8.37
C ILE A 8 0.49 -2.63 -9.66
N ALA A 9 -0.55 -3.46 -9.64
CA ALA A 9 -1.12 -4.07 -10.85
C ALA A 9 -2.25 -3.18 -11.38
N MET A 10 -2.37 -3.10 -12.70
CA MET A 10 -3.41 -2.32 -13.38
C MET A 10 -3.78 -2.96 -14.71
N SER A 11 -4.95 -2.60 -15.22
CA SER A 11 -5.38 -2.95 -16.56
C SER A 11 -4.58 -2.16 -17.59
N LEU A 12 -4.61 -2.58 -18.85
CA LEU A 12 -3.91 -1.90 -19.94
C LEU A 12 -4.34 -0.42 -20.09
N ASP A 13 -5.60 -0.13 -19.80
CA ASP A 13 -6.21 1.19 -19.82
C ASP A 13 -6.10 1.95 -18.48
N GLY A 14 -5.36 1.40 -17.50
CA GLY A 14 -4.91 2.12 -16.31
C GLY A 14 -5.84 2.05 -15.09
N TYR A 15 -6.80 1.13 -15.06
CA TYR A 15 -7.65 0.89 -13.90
C TYR A 15 -7.00 -0.10 -12.92
N ILE A 16 -7.10 0.20 -11.63
CA ILE A 16 -6.53 -0.62 -10.53
C ILE A 16 -7.60 -1.42 -9.78
N ALA A 17 -8.87 -1.15 -10.07
CA ALA A 17 -10.05 -1.83 -9.54
C ALA A 17 -11.21 -1.61 -10.51
N ASP A 18 -12.24 -2.46 -10.45
CA ASP A 18 -13.46 -2.26 -11.23
C ASP A 18 -14.37 -1.17 -10.63
N SER A 19 -15.57 -0.98 -11.19
CA SER A 19 -16.52 0.05 -10.74
C SER A 19 -17.04 -0.16 -9.32
N GLU A 20 -17.00 -1.39 -8.81
CA GLU A 20 -17.40 -1.74 -7.44
C GLU A 20 -16.19 -1.74 -6.48
N GLY A 21 -14.99 -1.48 -6.98
CA GLY A 21 -13.75 -1.51 -6.21
C GLY A 21 -13.11 -2.89 -6.10
N SER A 22 -13.63 -3.89 -6.81
CA SER A 22 -13.09 -5.25 -6.79
C SER A 22 -11.83 -5.37 -7.64
N VAL A 23 -10.98 -6.30 -7.21
CA VAL A 23 -9.72 -6.69 -7.86
C VAL A 23 -9.77 -8.14 -8.36
N GLU A 24 -10.93 -8.82 -8.33
CA GLU A 24 -11.07 -10.23 -8.74
C GLU A 24 -10.68 -10.48 -10.20
N TRP A 25 -10.77 -9.46 -11.06
CA TRP A 25 -10.36 -9.55 -12.46
C TRP A 25 -8.83 -9.57 -12.64
N LEU A 26 -8.04 -9.19 -11.62
CA LEU A 26 -6.59 -9.31 -11.59
C LEU A 26 -6.17 -10.76 -11.33
N VAL A 27 -6.50 -11.65 -12.26
CA VAL A 27 -6.01 -13.03 -12.29
C VAL A 27 -4.68 -13.10 -13.04
N GLY A 28 -3.68 -13.73 -12.43
CA GLY A 28 -2.37 -13.95 -13.05
C GLY A 28 -2.47 -14.78 -14.34
N GLN A 29 -1.50 -14.63 -15.23
CA GLN A 29 -1.33 -15.52 -16.38
C GLN A 29 -0.45 -16.71 -15.96
N GLY A 30 -1.05 -17.82 -15.53
CA GLY A 30 -0.34 -19.08 -15.23
C GLY A 30 -0.22 -19.43 -13.74
N ASP A 31 0.31 -20.63 -13.45
CA ASP A 31 0.53 -21.13 -12.08
C ASP A 31 1.37 -20.12 -11.28
N ASP A 32 0.88 -19.74 -10.10
CA ASP A 32 1.35 -18.65 -9.22
C ASP A 32 2.85 -18.65 -8.80
N ALA A 33 3.64 -19.62 -9.28
CA ALA A 33 5.03 -19.83 -8.91
C ALA A 33 5.98 -18.68 -9.36
N ASP A 34 5.75 -18.07 -10.53
CA ASP A 34 6.65 -17.05 -11.07
C ASP A 34 6.38 -15.63 -10.51
N ASN A 35 5.16 -15.34 -10.03
CA ASN A 35 4.79 -14.02 -9.50
C ASN A 35 5.29 -13.78 -8.06
N ILE A 36 5.40 -14.83 -7.25
CA ILE A 36 5.90 -14.74 -5.87
C ILE A 36 7.31 -14.14 -5.83
N ASP A 37 8.15 -14.42 -6.82
CA ASP A 37 9.54 -13.96 -6.84
C ASP A 37 9.62 -12.44 -7.05
N THR A 38 8.76 -11.86 -7.90
CA THR A 38 8.78 -10.40 -8.17
C THR A 38 8.31 -9.58 -6.97
N TYR A 39 7.22 -9.99 -6.31
CA TYR A 39 6.75 -9.32 -5.10
C TYR A 39 7.77 -9.46 -3.96
N SER A 40 8.30 -10.67 -3.74
CA SER A 40 9.26 -10.93 -2.68
C SER A 40 10.56 -10.14 -2.90
N GLU A 41 11.03 -10.06 -4.14
CA GLU A 41 12.19 -9.26 -4.50
C GLU A 41 11.96 -7.77 -4.25
N PHE A 42 10.78 -7.25 -4.58
CA PHE A 42 10.42 -5.87 -4.29
C PHE A 42 10.35 -5.60 -2.78
N ALA A 43 9.70 -6.48 -2.03
CA ALA A 43 9.42 -6.31 -0.61
C ALA A 43 10.67 -6.43 0.28
N LYS A 44 11.74 -7.10 -0.16
CA LYS A 44 12.95 -7.38 0.65
C LYS A 44 13.59 -6.12 1.24
N ASP A 45 13.52 -5.00 0.53
CA ASP A 45 14.12 -3.71 0.87
C ASP A 45 13.08 -2.69 1.37
N ILE A 46 11.88 -3.13 1.76
CA ILE A 46 10.81 -2.30 2.30
C ILE A 46 10.63 -2.61 3.79
N ASP A 47 10.41 -1.58 4.61
CA ASP A 47 9.97 -1.75 6.00
C ASP A 47 8.69 -0.97 6.33
N THR A 48 8.27 -0.09 5.41
CA THR A 48 7.15 0.83 5.63
C THR A 48 6.17 0.75 4.47
N VAL A 49 4.89 0.54 4.76
CA VAL A 49 3.82 0.57 3.76
C VAL A 49 2.83 1.69 4.07
N ILE A 50 2.46 2.45 3.04
CA ILE A 50 1.50 3.55 3.14
C ILE A 50 0.31 3.23 2.24
N MET A 51 -0.90 3.32 2.80
CA MET A 51 -2.14 3.11 2.06
C MET A 51 -3.27 4.06 2.49
N GLY A 52 -4.26 4.24 1.61
CA GLY A 52 -5.50 4.92 1.93
C GLY A 52 -6.50 4.01 2.65
N TRP A 53 -7.54 4.62 3.24
CA TRP A 53 -8.61 3.91 3.94
C TRP A 53 -9.27 2.78 3.14
N ASN A 54 -9.61 3.00 1.86
CA ASN A 54 -10.31 2.01 1.07
C ASN A 54 -9.47 0.74 0.84
N THR A 55 -8.17 0.92 0.55
CA THR A 55 -7.22 -0.19 0.41
C THR A 55 -7.10 -0.97 1.72
N TYR A 56 -6.89 -0.27 2.85
CA TYR A 56 -6.86 -0.90 4.16
C TYR A 56 -8.15 -1.69 4.45
N HIS A 57 -9.30 -1.06 4.22
CA HIS A 57 -10.60 -1.66 4.48
C HIS A 57 -10.79 -2.94 3.67
N GLN A 58 -10.55 -2.88 2.36
CA GLN A 58 -10.64 -4.05 1.47
C GLN A 58 -9.74 -5.20 1.93
N ILE A 59 -8.51 -4.91 2.37
CA ILE A 59 -7.61 -5.94 2.89
C ILE A 59 -8.23 -6.65 4.10
N VAL A 60 -8.73 -5.88 5.09
CA VAL A 60 -9.21 -6.46 6.36
C VAL A 60 -10.65 -6.99 6.29
N THR A 61 -11.41 -6.71 5.22
CA THR A 61 -12.79 -7.21 5.08
C THR A 61 -12.95 -8.27 3.99
N GLU A 62 -12.11 -8.25 2.96
CA GLU A 62 -12.30 -9.08 1.77
C GLU A 62 -11.07 -9.95 1.48
N LEU A 63 -9.88 -9.35 1.33
CA LEU A 63 -8.70 -10.06 0.82
C LEU A 63 -8.03 -10.94 1.88
N SER A 64 -7.98 -10.47 3.13
CA SER A 64 -7.41 -11.22 4.26
C SER A 64 -8.13 -10.88 5.57
N PRO A 65 -9.41 -11.30 5.73
CA PRO A 65 -10.22 -10.93 6.87
C PRO A 65 -9.76 -11.56 8.19
N ASN A 66 -8.97 -12.63 8.14
CA ASN A 66 -8.54 -13.39 9.31
C ASN A 66 -7.11 -13.05 9.76
N GLU A 67 -6.33 -12.37 8.92
CA GLU A 67 -4.92 -12.10 9.19
C GLU A 67 -4.45 -10.81 8.51
N TRP A 68 -3.64 -10.01 9.21
CA TRP A 68 -2.96 -8.88 8.60
C TRP A 68 -1.73 -9.35 7.79
N VAL A 69 -1.82 -9.27 6.46
CA VAL A 69 -0.77 -9.75 5.53
C VAL A 69 0.50 -8.91 5.51
N TYR A 70 0.50 -7.73 6.13
CA TYR A 70 1.64 -6.81 6.18
C TYR A 70 2.26 -6.70 7.57
N ASN A 71 2.25 -7.79 8.35
CA ASN A 71 2.81 -7.83 9.72
C ASN A 71 4.32 -7.54 9.79
N ASP A 72 5.06 -7.80 8.71
CA ASP A 72 6.50 -7.51 8.62
C ASP A 72 6.81 -6.02 8.40
N PHE A 73 5.80 -5.21 8.08
CA PHE A 73 5.95 -3.79 7.81
C PHE A 73 5.34 -2.92 8.91
N THR A 74 5.85 -1.70 9.07
CA THR A 74 5.14 -0.62 9.74
C THR A 74 4.15 -0.03 8.74
N THR A 75 2.85 -0.10 9.04
CA THR A 75 1.78 0.39 8.17
C THR A 75 1.34 1.78 8.59
N TYR A 76 1.16 2.66 7.61
CA TYR A 76 0.45 3.94 7.76
C TYR A 76 -0.81 3.95 6.90
N VAL A 77 -1.95 4.15 7.54
CA VAL A 77 -3.25 4.30 6.89
C VAL A 77 -3.65 5.77 6.91
N VAL A 78 -3.63 6.42 5.75
CA VAL A 78 -4.04 7.81 5.58
C VAL A 78 -5.57 7.87 5.53
N THR A 79 -6.17 8.48 6.55
CA THR A 79 -7.62 8.56 6.71
C THR A 79 -8.05 9.74 7.60
N HIS A 80 -9.26 10.23 7.39
CA HIS A 80 -9.90 11.20 8.29
C HIS A 80 -10.72 10.51 9.40
N ASN A 81 -10.88 9.18 9.32
CA ASN A 81 -11.59 8.41 10.33
C ASN A 81 -10.71 8.23 11.56
N GLN A 82 -11.18 8.63 12.73
CA GLN A 82 -10.47 8.35 13.98
C GLN A 82 -10.49 6.86 14.27
N LYS A 83 -9.30 6.26 14.38
CA LYS A 83 -9.07 4.86 14.68
C LYS A 83 -7.91 4.73 15.64
N THR A 84 -7.94 3.70 16.47
CA THR A 84 -6.87 3.41 17.42
C THR A 84 -5.72 2.73 16.68
N SER A 85 -4.55 3.37 16.68
CA SER A 85 -3.32 2.77 16.17
C SER A 85 -2.84 1.63 17.08
N SER A 86 -2.08 0.71 16.49
CA SER A 86 -1.33 -0.34 17.18
C SER A 86 0.16 -0.17 16.91
N ASP A 87 0.99 -1.06 17.46
CA ASP A 87 2.44 -1.06 17.21
C ASP A 87 2.79 -1.23 15.71
N LYS A 88 1.90 -1.83 14.92
CA LYS A 88 2.12 -2.15 13.50
C LYS A 88 1.30 -1.30 12.53
N ILE A 89 0.16 -0.77 12.96
CA ILE A 89 -0.76 -0.03 12.09
C ILE A 89 -1.03 1.34 12.69
N ASN A 90 -0.58 2.38 11.99
CA ASN A 90 -0.71 3.77 12.38
C ASN A 90 -1.77 4.44 11.51
N PHE A 91 -2.87 4.89 12.11
CA PHE A 91 -3.85 5.73 11.43
C PHE A 91 -3.45 7.19 11.55
N THR A 92 -3.38 7.91 10.44
CA THR A 92 -3.00 9.32 10.41
C THR A 92 -3.89 10.11 9.46
N ASN A 93 -4.18 11.35 9.83
CA ASN A 93 -4.86 12.35 9.00
C ASN A 93 -3.90 13.37 8.40
N GLU A 94 -2.58 13.16 8.53
CA GLU A 94 -1.57 13.96 7.85
C GLU A 94 -1.73 13.87 6.32
N SER A 95 -1.31 14.92 5.61
CA SER A 95 -1.22 14.84 4.15
C SER A 95 -0.22 13.74 3.78
N SER A 96 -0.52 12.98 2.72
CA SER A 96 0.38 11.90 2.25
C SER A 96 1.77 12.44 1.90
N VAL A 97 1.85 13.67 1.37
CA VAL A 97 3.09 14.35 1.02
C VAL A 97 3.93 14.64 2.26
N ASP A 98 3.33 15.20 3.32
CA ASP A 98 4.05 15.54 4.54
C ASP A 98 4.47 14.30 5.31
N LEU A 99 3.60 13.28 5.36
CA LEU A 99 3.91 11.98 5.91
C LEU A 99 5.14 11.37 5.21
N VAL A 100 5.13 11.32 3.88
CA VAL A 100 6.27 10.79 3.10
C VAL A 100 7.54 11.60 3.34
N LYS A 101 7.47 12.94 3.36
CA LYS A 101 8.64 13.78 3.64
C LYS A 101 9.26 13.45 4.99
N LYS A 102 8.43 13.39 6.04
CA LYS A 102 8.84 13.02 7.39
C LYS A 102 9.51 11.65 7.43
N LEU A 103 8.82 10.63 6.92
CA LEU A 103 9.32 9.25 6.96
C LEU A 103 10.63 9.07 6.18
N ARG A 104 10.86 9.81 5.09
CA ARG A 104 12.10 9.73 4.30
C ARG A 104 13.34 10.22 5.04
N GLU A 105 13.17 11.04 6.08
CA GLU A 105 14.25 11.56 6.93
C GLU A 105 14.59 10.60 8.08
N GLU A 106 13.70 9.65 8.39
CA GLU A 106 13.92 8.63 9.42
C GLU A 106 14.87 7.53 8.94
N SER A 107 15.44 6.78 9.90
CA SER A 107 16.23 5.59 9.62
C SER A 107 15.35 4.40 9.23
N GLY A 108 15.93 3.42 8.55
CA GLY A 108 15.24 2.20 8.09
C GLY A 108 15.40 1.97 6.60
N LYS A 109 14.60 1.05 6.08
CA LYS A 109 14.52 0.64 4.68
C LYS A 109 13.57 1.55 3.88
N ASP A 110 13.21 1.15 2.66
CA ASP A 110 12.41 1.95 1.75
C ASP A 110 10.90 1.92 2.07
N ILE A 111 10.17 2.85 1.44
CA ILE A 111 8.74 3.07 1.63
C ILE A 111 7.98 2.56 0.39
N TRP A 112 6.97 1.75 0.61
CA TRP A 112 6.03 1.32 -0.41
C TRP A 112 4.71 2.09 -0.31
N ILE A 113 4.32 2.71 -1.42
CA ILE A 113 2.97 3.22 -1.63
C ILE A 113 2.10 2.09 -2.19
N CYS A 114 1.29 1.48 -1.33
CA CYS A 114 0.41 0.35 -1.69
C CYS A 114 -0.79 0.81 -2.53
N GLY A 115 -1.35 1.98 -2.22
CA GLY A 115 -2.49 2.55 -2.93
C GLY A 115 -3.41 3.37 -2.03
N GLY A 116 -4.60 3.79 -2.44
CA GLY A 116 -5.15 3.74 -3.79
C GLY A 116 -4.93 5.03 -4.57
N ALA A 117 -5.68 5.20 -5.66
CA ALA A 117 -5.50 6.27 -6.64
C ALA A 117 -5.39 7.68 -6.03
N THR A 118 -6.22 8.03 -5.04
CA THR A 118 -6.17 9.36 -4.38
C THR A 118 -4.81 9.64 -3.75
N LEU A 119 -4.24 8.64 -3.07
CA LEU A 119 -2.95 8.76 -2.41
C LEU A 119 -1.82 8.84 -3.45
N ILE A 120 -1.89 8.00 -4.49
CA ILE A 120 -0.92 8.00 -5.59
C ILE A 120 -0.92 9.34 -6.33
N GLN A 121 -2.08 9.92 -6.60
CA GLN A 121 -2.23 11.19 -7.32
C GLN A 121 -1.61 12.36 -6.57
N GLN A 122 -1.73 12.38 -5.24
CA GLN A 122 -1.12 13.41 -4.38
C GLN A 122 0.43 13.37 -4.40
N GLY A 123 1.02 12.20 -4.69
CA GLY A 123 2.47 12.03 -4.85
C GLY A 123 3.03 12.58 -6.16
N ARG A 124 2.17 13.07 -7.08
CA ARG A 124 2.62 13.72 -8.31
C ARG A 124 3.20 15.10 -7.97
N TYR A 125 4.51 15.17 -7.78
CA TYR A 125 5.23 16.44 -7.71
C TYR A 125 5.02 17.21 -9.03
N ASN A 126 4.59 18.48 -8.91
CA ASN A 126 4.73 19.49 -9.96
C ASN A 126 6.14 20.07 -9.89
#